data_AF-A0A7J7F6W9-F1
#
_entry.id   AF-A0A7J7F6W9-F1
#
_cell.length_a   1.000
_cell.length_b   1.000
_cell.length_c   1.000
_cell.angle_alpha   90.00
_cell.angle_beta   90.00
_cell.angle_gamma   90.00
#
_symmetry.space_group_name_H-M   'P 1'
#
loop_
_entity.id
_entity.type
_entity.pdbx_description
1 polymer ?
#
loop_
_entity_poly.entity_id
_entity_poly.type
_entity_poly.pdbx_seq_one_letter_code
_entity_poly.pdbx_strand_id
1 'polypeptide(L)'
;MLIYLLYLFRADFTKKRNNQIQKISYAQHHQVCHIWKKMMEIMMREVQTNDLKEVVNKLIPDSIGKNTEKPSQSIYLLHDIFVRKVKMLKKPKFE
;
A
#
# COMPACT_ATOMS: atom_id res chain seq x y z
N MET A 1 12.65 -11.53 21.56
CA MET A 1 12.24 -10.73 20.38
C MET A 1 10.88 -11.24 19.92
N LEU A 2 9.80 -10.53 20.25
CA LEU A 2 8.43 -10.94 19.90
C LEU A 2 8.21 -10.67 18.40
N ILE A 3 8.42 -11.68 17.55
CA ILE A 3 8.27 -11.52 16.10
C ILE A 3 6.78 -11.61 15.75
N TYR A 4 6.17 -10.45 15.53
CA TYR A 4 4.85 -10.35 14.91
C TYR A 4 4.99 -10.57 13.40
N LEU A 5 4.29 -11.56 12.85
CA LEU A 5 4.23 -11.74 11.39
C LEU A 5 2.86 -11.26 10.88
N LEU A 6 2.89 -10.26 10.00
CA LEU A 6 1.70 -9.64 9.41
C LEU A 6 1.63 -9.91 7.90
N TYR A 7 0.42 -10.05 7.40
CA TYR A 7 0.12 -10.12 5.97
C TYR A 7 -0.83 -8.98 5.60
N LEU A 8 -0.37 -8.07 4.76
CA LEU A 8 -1.12 -6.88 4.37
C LEU A 8 -1.67 -7.04 2.95
N PHE A 9 -2.93 -6.72 2.77
CA PHE A 9 -3.61 -6.64 1.48
C PHE A 9 -3.79 -5.19 1.10
N ARG A 10 -3.34 -4.84 -0.09
CA ARG A 10 -3.43 -3.50 -0.66
C ARG A 10 -4.42 -3.50 -1.82
N ALA A 11 -5.14 -2.40 -1.97
CA ALA A 11 -5.99 -2.13 -3.13
C ALA A 11 -5.75 -0.68 -3.62
N ASP A 12 -5.94 -0.49 -4.91
CA ASP A 12 -5.73 0.77 -5.63
C ASP A 12 -6.52 0.77 -6.93
N PHE A 13 -6.82 1.96 -7.42
CA PHE A 13 -7.55 2.12 -8.67
C PHE A 13 -6.87 3.15 -9.58
N THR A 14 -6.92 2.91 -10.89
CA THR A 14 -6.38 3.82 -11.88
C THR A 14 -7.25 5.07 -12.01
N LYS A 15 -6.63 6.24 -11.86
CA LYS A 15 -7.33 7.52 -11.95
C LYS A 15 -7.32 8.03 -13.38
N LYS A 16 -8.49 8.46 -13.85
CA LYS A 16 -8.62 9.15 -15.14
C LYS A 16 -8.02 10.56 -15.06
N ARG A 17 -7.27 10.97 -16.11
CA ARG A 17 -6.78 12.35 -16.22
C ARG A 17 -7.92 13.31 -16.56
N ASN A 18 -7.90 14.52 -16.00
CA ASN A 18 -8.95 15.53 -16.23
C ASN A 18 -9.19 15.81 -17.72
N ASN A 19 -8.13 15.80 -18.54
CA ASN A 19 -8.21 16.11 -19.97
C ASN A 19 -8.30 14.84 -20.85
N GLN A 20 -8.62 13.68 -20.28
CA GLN A 20 -8.69 12.44 -21.04
C GLN A 20 -10.07 12.27 -21.70
N ILE A 21 -10.08 12.24 -23.04
CA ILE A 21 -11.31 12.03 -23.82
C ILE A 21 -11.81 10.58 -23.68
N GLN A 22 -10.90 9.61 -23.70
CA GLN A 22 -11.24 8.18 -23.57
C GLN A 22 -11.98 7.88 -22.25
N LYS A 23 -12.95 6.98 -22.32
CA LYS A 23 -13.73 6.55 -21.15
C LYS A 23 -12.89 5.71 -20.16
N ILE A 24 -11.90 4.98 -20.65
CA ILE A 24 -11.17 3.97 -19.87
C ILE A 24 -9.71 4.37 -19.69
N SER A 25 -9.17 4.11 -18.49
CA SER A 25 -7.79 4.41 -18.09
C SER A 25 -7.08 3.15 -17.60
N TYR A 26 -6.79 2.23 -18.52
CA TYR A 26 -6.03 1.02 -18.21
C TYR A 26 -4.54 1.31 -18.11
N ALA A 27 -3.88 0.66 -17.15
CA ALA A 27 -2.43 0.61 -17.06
C ALA A 27 -1.89 -0.60 -17.83
N GLN A 28 -0.76 -0.45 -18.50
CA GLN A 28 -0.06 -1.57 -19.13
C GLN A 28 0.50 -2.53 -18.07
N HIS A 29 0.67 -3.80 -18.42
CA HIS A 29 1.17 -4.82 -17.48
C HIS A 29 2.51 -4.43 -16.83
N HIS A 30 3.44 -3.86 -17.59
CA HIS A 30 4.72 -3.37 -17.07
C HIS A 30 4.55 -2.26 -16.01
N GLN A 31 3.61 -1.34 -16.23
CA GLN A 31 3.30 -0.28 -15.27
C GLN A 31 2.70 -0.86 -13.98
N VAL A 32 1.81 -1.85 -14.11
CA VAL A 32 1.23 -2.55 -12.96
C VAL A 32 2.33 -3.22 -12.15
N CYS A 33 3.21 -4.01 -12.77
CA CYS A 33 4.33 -4.64 -12.06
C CYS A 33 5.22 -3.62 -11.32
N HIS A 34 5.47 -2.47 -11.95
CA HIS A 34 6.29 -1.42 -11.34
C HIS A 34 5.59 -0.74 -10.15
N ILE A 35 4.28 -0.48 -10.25
CA ILE A 35 3.45 0.04 -9.15
C ILE A 35 3.46 -0.94 -7.97
N TRP A 36 3.28 -2.24 -8.24
CA TRP A 36 3.30 -3.28 -7.21
C TRP A 36 4.65 -3.33 -6.48
N LYS A 37 5.76 -3.28 -7.22
CA LYS A 37 7.10 -3.27 -6.63
C LYS A 37 7.32 -2.05 -5.73
N LYS A 38 6.96 -0.86 -6.20
CA LYS A 38 7.09 0.41 -5.46
C LYS A 38 6.27 0.39 -4.17
N MET A 39 5.04 -0.12 -4.23
CA MET A 39 4.18 -0.18 -3.06
C MET A 39 4.61 -1.23 -2.05
N MET A 40 5.08 -2.38 -2.52
CA MET A 40 5.62 -3.41 -1.62
C MET A 40 6.86 -2.89 -0.88
N GLU A 41 7.74 -2.16 -1.56
CA GLU A 41 8.92 -1.54 -0.95
C GLU A 41 8.55 -0.55 0.17
N ILE A 42 7.59 0.35 -0.08
CA ILE A 42 7.16 1.34 0.92
C ILE A 42 6.43 0.68 2.08
N MET A 43 5.52 -0.26 1.81
CA MET A 43 4.80 -0.98 2.86
C MET A 43 5.74 -1.81 3.74
N MET A 44 6.72 -2.51 3.14
CA MET A 44 7.71 -3.25 3.90
C MET A 44 8.56 -2.33 4.76
N ARG A 45 9.01 -1.19 4.22
CA ARG A 45 9.76 -0.20 4.98
C ARG A 45 8.99 0.28 6.21
N GLU A 46 7.74 0.71 6.02
CA GLU A 46 6.88 1.25 7.10
C GLU A 46 6.52 0.22 8.19
N VAL A 47 6.44 -1.07 7.84
CA VAL A 47 6.12 -2.14 8.80
C VAL A 47 7.37 -2.68 9.49
N GLN A 48 8.50 -2.75 8.79
CA GLN A 48 9.76 -3.27 9.36
C GLN A 48 10.41 -2.30 10.35
N THR A 49 10.21 -0.99 10.16
CA THR A 49 10.82 0.04 11.03
C THR A 49 10.03 0.33 12.30
N ASN A 50 8.81 -0.21 12.44
CA ASN A 50 7.86 0.23 13.46
C ASN A 50 7.29 -0.95 14.26
N ASP A 51 6.99 -0.71 15.53
CA ASP A 51 6.30 -1.69 16.38
C ASP A 51 4.82 -1.82 16.01
N LEU A 52 4.17 -2.91 16.43
CA LEU A 52 2.76 -3.19 16.14
C LEU A 52 1.84 -2.02 16.52
N LYS A 53 2.10 -1.35 17.65
CA LYS A 53 1.31 -0.19 18.12
C LYS A 53 1.39 0.97 17.13
N GLU A 54 2.59 1.26 16.62
CA GLU A 54 2.81 2.35 15.67
C GLU A 54 2.22 2.02 14.29
N VAL A 55 2.34 0.75 13.86
CA VAL A 55 1.70 0.28 12.63
C VAL A 55 0.18 0.47 12.69
N VAL A 56 -0.45 0.13 13.82
CA VAL A 56 -1.90 0.37 14.02
C VAL A 56 -2.23 1.87 13.97
N ASN A 57 -1.43 2.72 14.62
CA ASN A 57 -1.63 4.17 14.58
C ASN A 57 -1.52 4.77 13.18
N LYS A 58 -0.70 4.18 12.30
CA LYS A 58 -0.59 4.57 10.88
C LYS A 58 -1.74 4.05 10.01
N LEU A 59 -2.31 2.90 10.38
CA LEU A 59 -3.43 2.30 9.66
C LEU A 59 -4.76 3.05 9.91
N ILE A 60 -4.98 3.61 11.11
CA ILE A 60 -6.22 4.36 11.43
C ILE A 60 -6.46 5.53 10.44
N PRO A 61 -5.49 6.40 10.15
CA PRO A 61 -5.65 7.47 9.16
C PRO A 61 -5.27 7.07 7.72
N ASP A 62 -4.97 5.78 7.48
CA ASP A 62 -4.42 5.25 6.22
C ASP A 62 -3.19 6.03 5.70
N SER A 63 -2.26 6.39 6.60
CA SER A 63 -1.09 7.19 6.22
C SER A 63 -0.18 6.46 5.24
N ILE A 64 -0.11 5.13 5.32
CA ILE A 64 0.68 4.28 4.42
C ILE A 64 0.16 4.38 2.97
N GLY A 65 -1.17 4.40 2.78
CA GLY A 65 -1.80 4.57 1.47
C GLY A 65 -1.53 5.96 0.87
N LYS A 66 -1.63 7.01 1.69
CA LYS A 66 -1.31 8.38 1.27
C LYS A 66 0.17 8.58 0.93
N ASN A 67 1.06 7.95 1.69
CA ASN A 67 2.50 7.99 1.44
C ASN A 67 2.89 7.31 0.12
N THR A 68 2.09 6.35 -0.33
CA THR A 68 2.32 5.60 -1.59
C THR A 68 1.74 6.29 -2.82
N GLU A 69 0.86 7.28 -2.66
CA GLU A 69 0.26 7.98 -3.80
C GLU A 69 1.29 8.80 -4.59
N LYS A 70 2.04 9.67 -3.89
CA LYS A 70 3.09 10.52 -4.49
C LYS A 70 4.13 9.73 -5.32
N PRO A 71 4.77 8.67 -4.81
CA PRO A 71 5.76 7.91 -5.57
C PRO A 71 5.16 7.08 -6.70
N SER A 72 3.87 6.71 -6.61
CA SER A 72 3.18 5.95 -7.68
C SER A 72 2.78 6.85 -8.85
N GLN A 73 2.50 8.14 -8.60
CA GLN A 73 2.12 9.13 -9.62
C GLN A 73 3.17 9.28 -10.74
N SER A 74 4.44 8.96 -10.49
CA SER A 74 5.47 8.98 -11.54
C SER A 74 5.30 7.86 -12.57
N ILE A 75 4.59 6.78 -12.23
CA ILE A 75 4.36 5.62 -13.10
C ILE A 75 2.99 5.74 -13.77
N TYR A 76 1.94 5.89 -12.97
CA TYR A 76 0.57 6.07 -13.43
C TYR A 76 -0.24 6.82 -12.37
N LEU A 77 -1.30 7.51 -12.77
CA LEU A 77 -2.17 8.19 -11.81
C LEU A 77 -3.06 7.16 -11.12
N LEU A 78 -2.96 7.11 -9.81
CA LEU A 78 -3.78 6.25 -8.96
C LEU A 78 -4.68 7.11 -8.07
N HIS A 79 -5.79 6.54 -7.64
CA HIS A 79 -6.67 7.06 -6.60
C HIS A 79 -7.11 5.89 -5.70
N ASP A 80 -7.67 6.23 -4.54
CA ASP A 80 -8.17 5.26 -3.57
C ASP A 80 -7.14 4.16 -3.27
N ILE A 81 -5.95 4.59 -2.85
CA ILE A 81 -4.86 3.70 -2.44
C ILE A 81 -4.98 3.46 -0.93
N PHE A 82 -5.29 2.23 -0.54
CA PHE A 82 -5.47 1.89 0.87
C PHE A 82 -5.08 0.45 1.19
N VAL A 83 -4.87 0.18 2.48
CA VAL A 83 -4.66 -1.17 3.00
C VAL A 83 -6.03 -1.79 3.28
N ARG A 84 -6.48 -2.67 2.39
CA ARG A 84 -7.81 -3.28 2.47
C ARG A 84 -7.97 -4.24 3.65
N LYS A 85 -6.92 -4.97 4.01
CA LYS A 85 -6.98 -5.97 5.09
C LYS A 85 -5.60 -6.22 5.67
N VAL A 86 -5.53 -6.37 6.98
CA VAL A 86 -4.34 -6.86 7.68
C VAL A 86 -4.68 -8.17 8.36
N LYS A 87 -3.86 -9.21 8.16
CA LYS A 87 -3.96 -10.50 8.84
C LYS A 87 -2.74 -10.72 9.70
N MET A 88 -2.94 -11.31 10.86
CA MET A 88 -1.86 -11.72 11.76
C MET A 88 -1.59 -13.21 11.52
N LEU A 89 -0.36 -13.55 11.13
CA LEU A 89 0.06 -14.92 10.84
C LEU A 89 0.72 -15.59 12.04
N LYS A 90 1.60 -14.87 12.73
CA LYS A 90 2.25 -15.34 13.96
C LYS A 90 2.05 -14.31 15.05
N LYS A 91 1.51 -14.79 16.16
CA LYS A 91 1.47 -14.06 17.42
C LYS A 91 2.66 -14.54 18.26
N PRO A 92 3.36 -13.64 18.96
CA PRO A 92 4.28 -14.08 19.98
C PRO A 92 3.54 -14.86 21.07
N LYS A 93 4.22 -15.84 21.67
CA LYS A 93 3.72 -16.49 22.87
C LYS A 93 3.75 -15.45 24.00
N PHE A 94 2.60 -15.18 24.60
CA PHE A 94 2.51 -14.43 25.85
C PHE A 94 3.05 -15.31 26.98
N GLU A 95 3.83 -14.73 27.89
CA GLU A 95 4.02 -15.30 29.23
C GLU A 95 2.74 -15.14 30.05
#